data_AF-A0A431FUA2-F1
#
_entry.id   AF-A0A431FUA2-F1
#
_cell.length_a   1.000
_cell.length_b   1.000
_cell.length_c   1.000
_cell.angle_alpha   90.00
_cell.angle_beta   90.00
_cell.angle_gamma   90.00
#
_symmetry.space_group_name_H-M   'P 1'
#
loop_
_entity.id
_entity.type
_entity.pdbx_description
1 polymer ?
#
loop_
_entity_poly.entity_id
_entity_poly.type
_entity_poly.pdbx_seq_one_letter_code
_entity_poly.pdbx_strand_id
1 'polypeptide(L)'
;MQNKTNELKNLQESITHKKQLLEVQNLEQDVNLKHLKAKEIQENINLKTLEKTKIQKELEQYSNNIVYIERYHQSAKQRIYNHLSYKLGFCAIKNSKTFLGWIAMPITLLSILIAHKQEQKIYQEKIQLNPSLRLPSLESYIDYQEAKKEENSLTYKLGQAIINANKTWYKGGYVRLIFEIRKLK
;
A
#
# COMPACT_ATOMS: atom_id res chain seq x y z
N MET A 1 41.72 -83.32 13.12
CA MET A 1 40.40 -82.67 13.31
C MET A 1 40.49 -81.14 13.43
N GLN A 2 41.48 -80.56 14.12
CA GLN A 2 41.66 -79.09 14.26
C GLN A 2 41.53 -78.26 12.95
N ASN A 3 42.08 -78.72 11.82
CA ASN A 3 42.18 -77.90 10.59
C ASN A 3 40.82 -77.65 9.91
N LYS A 4 39.97 -78.70 9.83
CA LYS A 4 38.59 -78.58 9.32
C LYS A 4 37.70 -77.72 10.22
N THR A 5 37.93 -77.75 11.53
CA THR A 5 37.16 -76.94 12.49
C THR A 5 37.51 -75.46 12.38
N ASN A 6 38.77 -75.12 12.11
CA ASN A 6 39.21 -73.73 11.87
C ASN A 6 38.67 -73.18 10.55
N GLU A 7 38.67 -73.98 9.48
CA GLU A 7 38.07 -73.59 8.19
C GLU A 7 36.57 -73.33 8.31
N LEU A 8 35.83 -74.19 9.03
CA LEU A 8 34.39 -74.02 9.25
C LEU A 8 34.10 -72.73 10.02
N LYS A 9 34.91 -72.42 11.04
CA LYS A 9 34.78 -71.22 11.87
C LYS A 9 35.05 -69.94 11.06
N ASN A 10 36.11 -69.93 10.26
CA ASN A 10 36.43 -68.82 9.33
C ASN A 10 35.31 -68.61 8.29
N LEU A 11 34.74 -69.68 7.74
CA LEU A 11 33.65 -69.59 6.78
C LEU A 11 32.38 -68.99 7.41
N GLN A 12 32.10 -69.37 8.65
CA GLN A 12 30.95 -68.88 9.42
C GLN A 12 31.10 -67.39 9.80
N GLU A 13 32.32 -66.97 10.15
CA GLU A 13 32.66 -65.55 10.35
C GLU A 13 32.53 -64.73 9.05
N SER A 14 33.00 -65.26 7.92
CA SER A 14 32.86 -64.63 6.59
C SER A 14 31.39 -64.46 6.18
N ILE A 15 30.54 -65.47 6.41
CA ILE A 15 29.10 -65.40 6.14
C ILE A 15 28.44 -64.33 7.02
N THR A 16 28.82 -64.27 8.30
CA THR A 16 28.30 -63.29 9.26
C THR A 16 28.67 -61.86 8.83
N HIS A 17 29.92 -61.63 8.45
CA HIS A 17 30.38 -60.33 7.96
C HIS A 17 29.66 -59.92 6.67
N LYS A 18 29.47 -60.84 5.72
CA LYS A 18 28.75 -60.55 4.47
C LYS A 18 27.27 -60.22 4.71
N LYS A 19 26.64 -60.88 5.69
CA LYS A 19 25.26 -60.57 6.11
C LYS A 19 25.15 -59.17 6.74
N GLN A 20 26.07 -58.83 7.64
CA GLN A 20 26.14 -57.49 8.24
C GLN A 20 26.36 -56.40 7.18
N LEU A 21 27.24 -56.64 6.20
CA LEU A 21 27.49 -55.70 5.10
C LEU A 21 26.22 -55.47 4.26
N LEU A 22 25.49 -56.52 3.93
CA LEU A 22 24.21 -56.44 3.20
C LEU A 22 23.15 -55.67 3.97
N GLU A 23 23.11 -55.84 5.29
CA GLU A 23 22.19 -55.11 6.18
C GLU A 23 22.52 -53.61 6.21
N VAL A 24 23.80 -53.25 6.31
CA VAL A 24 24.25 -51.85 6.21
C VAL A 24 23.88 -51.24 4.86
N GLN A 25 24.12 -51.95 3.75
CA GLN A 25 23.77 -51.46 2.40
C GLN A 25 22.27 -51.24 2.22
N ASN A 26 21.42 -52.13 2.76
CA ASN A 26 19.97 -51.95 2.72
C ASN A 26 19.52 -50.72 3.54
N LEU A 27 20.13 -50.51 4.71
CA LEU A 27 19.85 -49.34 5.55
C LEU A 27 20.30 -48.04 4.86
N GLU A 28 21.47 -48.03 4.22
CA GLU A 28 21.95 -46.88 3.44
C GLU A 28 21.00 -46.55 2.27
N GLN A 29 20.50 -47.57 1.55
CA GLN A 29 19.51 -47.37 0.49
C GLN A 29 18.19 -46.78 1.03
N ASP A 30 17.69 -47.27 2.18
CA ASP A 30 16.47 -46.73 2.79
C ASP A 30 16.65 -45.28 3.25
N VAL A 31 17.80 -44.93 3.84
CA VAL A 31 18.14 -43.55 4.22
C VAL A 31 18.19 -42.64 3.00
N ASN A 32 18.82 -43.08 1.91
CA ASN A 32 18.90 -42.32 0.66
C ASN A 32 17.51 -42.11 0.04
N LEU A 33 16.65 -43.12 0.05
CA LEU A 33 15.25 -43.03 -0.39
C LEU A 33 14.45 -42.03 0.44
N LYS A 34 14.60 -42.05 1.77
CA LYS A 34 13.98 -41.08 2.67
C LYS A 34 14.46 -39.65 2.40
N HIS A 35 15.75 -39.47 2.16
CA HIS A 35 16.32 -38.16 1.82
C HIS A 35 15.79 -37.62 0.49
N LEU A 36 15.70 -38.46 -0.54
CA LEU A 36 15.11 -38.10 -1.85
C LEU A 36 13.65 -37.66 -1.69
N LYS A 37 12.84 -38.44 -0.95
CA LYS A 37 11.45 -38.07 -0.65
C LYS A 37 11.35 -36.76 0.12
N ALA A 38 12.23 -36.53 1.11
CA ALA A 38 12.26 -35.27 1.86
C ALA A 38 12.60 -34.08 0.95
N LYS A 39 13.53 -34.25 0.01
CA LYS A 39 13.89 -33.21 -0.97
C LYS A 39 12.72 -32.88 -1.90
N GLU A 40 12.02 -33.88 -2.41
CA GLU A 40 10.83 -33.71 -3.25
C GLU A 40 9.69 -33.00 -2.50
N ILE A 41 9.45 -33.39 -1.24
CA ILE A 41 8.49 -32.71 -0.37
C ILE A 41 8.88 -31.24 -0.17
N GLN A 42 10.16 -30.97 0.07
CA GLN A 42 10.65 -29.60 0.26
C GLN A 42 10.46 -28.75 -1.00
N GLU A 43 10.72 -29.30 -2.19
CA GLU A 43 10.51 -28.61 -3.46
C GLU A 43 9.02 -28.28 -3.68
N ASN A 44 8.13 -29.24 -3.40
CA ASN A 44 6.69 -29.03 -3.47
C ASN A 44 6.19 -27.96 -2.47
N ILE A 45 6.74 -27.91 -1.26
CA ILE A 45 6.46 -26.85 -0.27
C ILE A 45 6.92 -25.48 -0.80
N ASN A 46 8.11 -25.42 -1.40
CA ASN A 46 8.65 -24.18 -1.95
C ASN A 46 7.77 -23.66 -3.10
N LEU A 47 7.31 -24.53 -4.00
CA LEU A 47 6.40 -24.18 -5.09
C LEU A 47 5.07 -23.61 -4.57
N LYS A 48 4.45 -24.29 -3.59
CA LYS A 48 3.20 -23.81 -2.96
C LYS A 48 3.39 -22.47 -2.25
N THR A 49 4.54 -22.27 -1.60
CA THR A 49 4.89 -21.00 -0.96
C THR A 49 5.04 -19.88 -1.99
N LEU A 50 5.67 -20.17 -3.13
CA LEU A 50 5.81 -19.20 -4.23
C LEU A 50 4.46 -18.83 -4.85
N GLU A 51 3.56 -19.80 -5.04
CA GLU A 51 2.22 -19.55 -5.55
C GLU A 51 1.40 -18.70 -4.58
N LYS A 52 1.42 -19.05 -3.28
CA LYS A 52 0.76 -18.26 -2.22
C LYS A 52 1.25 -16.82 -2.20
N THR A 53 2.55 -16.59 -2.33
CA THR A 53 3.11 -15.22 -2.32
C THR A 53 2.74 -14.41 -3.56
N LYS A 54 2.59 -15.04 -4.74
CA LYS A 54 2.07 -14.36 -5.94
C LYS A 54 0.61 -13.92 -5.74
N ILE A 55 -0.24 -14.82 -5.29
CA ILE A 55 -1.65 -14.54 -5.01
C ILE A 55 -1.78 -13.43 -3.96
N GLN A 56 -0.97 -13.47 -2.91
CA GLN A 56 -0.99 -12.43 -1.87
C GLN A 56 -0.66 -11.04 -2.43
N LYS A 57 0.36 -10.93 -3.30
CA LYS A 57 0.70 -9.65 -3.97
C LYS A 57 -0.43 -9.16 -4.87
N GLU A 58 -1.08 -10.04 -5.60
CA GLU A 58 -2.24 -9.68 -6.44
C GLU A 58 -3.39 -9.17 -5.58
N LEU A 59 -3.71 -9.86 -4.47
CA LEU A 59 -4.73 -9.42 -3.53
C LEU A 59 -4.41 -8.06 -2.90
N GLU A 60 -3.15 -7.81 -2.53
CA GLU A 60 -2.70 -6.50 -2.05
C GLU A 60 -2.89 -5.42 -3.12
N GLN A 61 -2.59 -5.71 -4.38
CA GLN A 61 -2.83 -4.79 -5.50
C GLN A 61 -4.32 -4.50 -5.69
N TYR A 62 -5.19 -5.51 -5.66
CA TYR A 62 -6.65 -5.34 -5.75
C TYR A 62 -7.19 -4.53 -4.56
N SER A 63 -6.77 -4.84 -3.34
CA SER A 63 -7.16 -4.10 -2.14
C SER A 63 -6.76 -2.63 -2.24
N ASN A 64 -5.52 -2.35 -2.65
CA ASN A 64 -5.03 -0.98 -2.86
C ASN A 64 -5.81 -0.21 -3.93
N ASN A 65 -6.27 -0.90 -4.98
CA ASN A 65 -7.13 -0.33 -6.00
C ASN A 65 -8.54 -0.05 -5.48
N ILE A 66 -9.13 -0.95 -4.68
CA ILE A 66 -10.44 -0.75 -4.05
C ILE A 66 -10.40 0.45 -3.09
N VAL A 67 -9.44 0.52 -2.18
CA VAL A 67 -9.28 1.66 -1.24
C VAL A 67 -9.10 2.98 -2.00
N TYR A 68 -8.38 2.94 -3.11
CA TYR A 68 -8.23 4.10 -3.98
C TYR A 68 -9.56 4.46 -4.66
N ILE A 69 -10.26 3.49 -5.23
CA ILE A 69 -11.58 3.69 -5.84
C ILE A 69 -12.53 4.28 -4.80
N GLU A 70 -12.63 3.74 -3.59
CA GLU A 70 -13.47 4.30 -2.52
C GLU A 70 -13.08 5.71 -2.11
N ARG A 71 -11.79 6.05 -2.14
CA ARG A 71 -11.30 7.41 -1.82
C ARG A 71 -11.63 8.43 -2.91
N TYR A 72 -11.76 7.99 -4.16
CA TYR A 72 -11.78 8.89 -5.32
C TYR A 72 -13.04 8.77 -6.21
N HIS A 73 -13.72 7.63 -6.25
CA HIS A 73 -15.10 7.42 -6.77
C HIS A 73 -16.17 7.87 -5.78
N GLN A 74 -15.85 8.90 -5.00
CA GLN A 74 -16.80 9.54 -4.11
C GLN A 74 -17.68 10.49 -4.93
N SER A 75 -18.87 10.81 -4.43
CA SER A 75 -19.82 11.72 -5.05
C SER A 75 -19.17 13.06 -5.45
N ALA A 76 -19.78 13.83 -6.35
CA ALA A 76 -19.25 15.13 -6.74
C ALA A 76 -19.00 16.04 -5.54
N LYS A 77 -19.88 16.00 -4.53
CA LYS A 77 -19.75 16.77 -3.29
C LYS A 77 -18.44 16.48 -2.57
N GLN A 78 -18.12 15.21 -2.42
CA GLN A 78 -16.93 14.77 -1.73
C GLN A 78 -15.65 15.09 -2.53
N ARG A 79 -15.72 15.01 -3.87
CA ARG A 79 -14.62 15.49 -4.73
C ARG A 79 -14.34 16.98 -4.54
N ILE A 80 -15.39 17.81 -4.43
CA ILE A 80 -15.26 19.24 -4.15
C ILE A 80 -14.68 19.48 -2.75
N TYR A 81 -15.08 18.69 -1.76
CA TYR A 81 -14.47 18.76 -0.42
C TYR A 81 -12.98 18.38 -0.42
N ASN A 82 -12.57 17.52 -1.34
CA ASN A 82 -11.17 17.18 -1.56
C ASN A 82 -10.40 18.24 -2.37
N HIS A 83 -11.06 19.25 -2.96
CA HIS A 83 -10.35 20.36 -3.60
C HIS A 83 -9.50 21.10 -2.57
N LEU A 84 -8.31 21.53 -3.00
CA LEU A 84 -7.38 22.28 -2.15
C LEU A 84 -8.04 23.52 -1.53
N SER A 85 -8.85 24.24 -2.31
CA SER A 85 -9.60 25.42 -1.82
C SER A 85 -10.49 25.05 -0.64
N TYR A 86 -11.32 24.01 -0.76
CA TYR A 86 -12.17 23.59 0.35
C TYR A 86 -11.36 23.19 1.59
N LYS A 87 -10.32 22.34 1.42
CA LYS A 87 -9.44 21.90 2.52
C LYS A 87 -8.82 23.08 3.27
N LEU A 88 -8.30 24.08 2.56
CA LEU A 88 -7.67 25.26 3.15
C LEU A 88 -8.68 26.18 3.84
N GLY A 89 -9.80 26.48 3.19
CA GLY A 89 -10.82 27.34 3.78
C GLY A 89 -11.46 26.72 5.02
N PHE A 90 -11.72 25.41 4.99
CA PHE A 90 -12.24 24.67 6.13
C PHE A 90 -11.26 24.71 7.31
N CYS A 91 -9.98 24.44 7.04
CA CYS A 91 -8.93 24.55 8.05
C CYS A 91 -8.84 25.95 8.63
N ALA A 92 -8.85 26.99 7.79
CA ALA A 92 -8.79 28.38 8.23
C ALA A 92 -9.95 28.74 9.17
N ILE A 93 -11.19 28.38 8.82
CA ILE A 93 -12.39 28.62 9.66
C ILE A 93 -12.32 27.84 10.98
N LYS A 94 -11.85 26.59 10.95
CA LYS A 94 -11.76 25.75 12.15
C LYS A 94 -10.70 26.29 13.11
N ASN A 95 -9.52 26.63 12.59
CA ASN A 95 -8.39 27.09 13.37
C ASN A 95 -8.54 28.54 13.86
N SER A 96 -9.34 29.37 13.18
CA SER A 96 -9.57 30.77 13.59
C SER A 96 -10.40 30.92 14.87
N LYS A 97 -10.96 29.82 15.41
CA LYS A 97 -11.81 29.86 16.61
C LYS A 97 -11.02 29.92 17.93
N THR A 98 -9.73 29.62 17.91
CA THR A 98 -8.89 29.60 19.11
C THR A 98 -7.58 30.35 18.87
N PHE A 99 -7.05 30.96 19.92
CA PHE A 99 -5.78 31.68 19.85
C PHE A 99 -4.62 30.78 19.41
N LEU A 100 -4.51 29.58 20.01
CA LEU A 100 -3.53 28.57 19.61
C LEU A 100 -3.73 28.09 18.17
N GLY A 101 -4.99 27.94 17.73
CA GLY A 101 -5.32 27.58 16.35
C GLY A 101 -4.86 28.64 15.35
N TRP A 102 -5.00 29.92 15.68
CA TRP A 102 -4.51 31.03 14.88
C TRP A 102 -2.98 31.04 14.78
N ILE A 103 -2.25 30.82 15.90
CA ILE A 103 -0.79 30.71 15.90
C ILE A 103 -0.31 29.52 15.04
N ALA A 104 -0.98 28.37 15.17
CA ALA A 104 -0.64 27.16 14.40
C ALA A 104 -1.12 27.20 12.94
N MET A 105 -1.92 28.19 12.55
CA MET A 105 -2.57 28.26 11.24
C MET A 105 -1.57 28.24 10.07
N PRO A 106 -0.45 29.00 10.07
CA PRO A 106 0.49 28.99 8.95
C PRO A 106 1.10 27.60 8.71
N ILE A 107 1.49 26.91 9.77
CA ILE A 107 2.08 25.56 9.71
C ILE A 107 1.04 24.55 9.22
N THR A 108 -0.19 24.66 9.71
CA THR A 108 -1.29 23.74 9.33
C THR A 108 -1.70 23.92 7.87
N LEU A 109 -1.78 25.15 7.37
CA LEU A 109 -2.10 25.40 5.96
C LEU A 109 -0.97 24.90 5.04
N LEU A 110 0.29 25.07 5.45
CA LEU A 110 1.45 24.55 4.72
C LEU A 110 1.43 23.01 4.65
N SER A 111 1.13 22.32 5.75
CA SER A 111 1.07 20.85 5.75
C SER A 111 -0.04 20.32 4.82
N ILE A 112 -1.21 20.97 4.79
CA ILE A 112 -2.30 20.63 3.85
C ILE A 112 -1.86 20.82 2.39
N LEU A 113 -1.14 21.91 2.08
CA LEU A 113 -0.63 22.17 0.74
C LEU A 113 0.34 21.08 0.27
N ILE A 114 1.27 20.67 1.15
CA ILE A 114 2.26 19.62 0.85
C ILE A 114 1.55 18.28 0.66
N ALA A 115 0.69 17.89 1.60
CA ALA A 115 -0.06 16.63 1.54
C ALA A 115 -0.90 16.55 0.27
N HIS A 116 -1.63 17.61 -0.08
CA HIS A 116 -2.44 17.64 -1.30
C HIS A 116 -1.58 17.48 -2.57
N LYS A 117 -0.41 18.13 -2.64
CA LYS A 117 0.50 17.94 -3.78
C LYS A 117 1.00 16.50 -3.88
N GLN A 118 1.29 15.86 -2.76
CA GLN A 118 1.71 14.47 -2.73
C GLN A 118 0.58 13.52 -3.15
N GLU A 119 -0.65 13.73 -2.66
CA GLU A 119 -1.84 13.00 -3.09
C GLU A 119 -2.02 13.06 -4.61
N GLN A 120 -1.87 14.25 -5.21
CA GLN A 120 -1.98 14.44 -6.67
C GLN A 120 -0.89 13.70 -7.44
N LYS A 121 0.35 13.68 -6.95
CA LYS A 121 1.45 12.91 -7.58
C LYS A 121 1.17 11.41 -7.56
N ILE A 122 0.79 10.88 -6.39
CA ILE A 122 0.45 9.46 -6.23
C ILE A 122 -0.73 9.08 -7.14
N TYR A 123 -1.75 9.95 -7.23
CA TYR A 123 -2.86 9.76 -8.17
C TYR A 123 -2.36 9.68 -9.62
N GLN A 124 -1.49 10.61 -10.04
CA GLN A 124 -0.93 10.63 -11.39
C GLN A 124 -0.09 9.39 -11.71
N GLU A 125 0.71 8.90 -10.77
CA GLU A 125 1.49 7.66 -10.94
C GLU A 125 0.57 6.45 -11.07
N LYS A 126 -0.50 6.37 -10.27
CA LYS A 126 -1.48 5.28 -10.32
C LYS A 126 -2.24 5.22 -11.65
N ILE A 127 -2.68 6.36 -12.17
CA ILE A 127 -3.37 6.40 -13.48
C ILE A 127 -2.41 6.11 -14.65
N GLN A 128 -1.10 6.39 -14.50
CA GLN A 128 -0.10 6.02 -15.50
C GLN A 128 0.12 4.51 -15.53
N LEU A 129 0.18 3.87 -14.36
CA LEU A 129 0.31 2.42 -14.24
C LEU A 129 -0.96 1.67 -14.66
N ASN A 130 -2.13 2.22 -14.33
CA ASN A 130 -3.41 1.64 -14.70
C ASN A 130 -4.41 2.76 -15.11
N PRO A 131 -4.56 3.02 -16.42
CA PRO A 131 -5.45 4.07 -16.93
C PRO A 131 -6.94 3.90 -16.54
N SER A 132 -7.39 2.68 -16.22
CA SER A 132 -8.76 2.43 -15.78
C SER A 132 -9.10 3.05 -14.41
N LEU A 133 -8.07 3.41 -13.62
CA LEU A 133 -8.22 4.10 -12.34
C LEU A 133 -8.50 5.61 -12.47
N ARG A 134 -8.60 6.12 -13.71
CA ARG A 134 -8.90 7.53 -13.95
C ARG A 134 -10.34 7.83 -13.55
N LEU A 135 -10.50 8.84 -12.71
CA LEU A 135 -11.83 9.30 -12.33
C LEU A 135 -12.57 9.89 -13.52
N PRO A 136 -13.90 9.68 -13.59
CA PRO A 136 -14.72 10.33 -14.59
C PRO A 136 -14.76 11.85 -14.34
N SER A 137 -15.27 12.62 -15.30
CA SER A 137 -15.39 14.07 -15.14
C SER A 137 -16.28 14.40 -13.94
N LEU A 138 -16.06 15.55 -13.28
CA LEU A 138 -16.88 15.93 -12.12
C LEU A 138 -18.38 16.07 -12.49
N GLU A 139 -18.64 16.42 -13.75
CA GLU A 139 -19.99 16.65 -14.29
C GLU A 139 -20.77 15.37 -14.56
N SER A 140 -20.11 14.22 -14.65
CA SER A 140 -20.78 12.93 -14.89
C SER A 140 -21.46 12.37 -13.65
N TYR A 141 -21.26 12.99 -12.48
CA TYR A 141 -21.82 12.52 -11.22
C TYR A 141 -23.25 13.04 -11.04
N ILE A 142 -24.12 12.16 -10.55
CA ILE A 142 -25.55 12.45 -10.37
C ILE A 142 -25.77 13.65 -9.44
N ASP A 143 -24.96 13.80 -8.39
CA ASP A 143 -25.03 14.88 -7.41
C ASP A 143 -24.29 16.16 -7.84
N TYR A 144 -23.75 16.24 -9.06
CA TYR A 144 -22.92 17.37 -9.51
C TYR A 144 -23.59 18.73 -9.35
N GLN A 145 -24.88 18.85 -9.71
CA GLN A 145 -25.60 20.12 -9.61
C GLN A 145 -25.78 20.60 -8.17
N GLU A 146 -25.95 19.68 -7.22
CA GLU A 146 -25.98 20.00 -5.79
C GLU A 146 -24.58 20.38 -5.31
N ALA A 147 -23.59 19.54 -5.65
CA ALA A 147 -22.20 19.69 -5.25
C ALA A 147 -21.60 21.02 -5.72
N LYS A 148 -21.92 21.47 -6.94
CA LYS A 148 -21.43 22.74 -7.51
C LYS A 148 -21.79 23.96 -6.65
N LYS A 149 -22.84 23.90 -5.84
CA LYS A 149 -23.19 24.96 -4.88
C LYS A 149 -22.11 25.13 -3.81
N GLU A 150 -21.38 24.08 -3.46
CA GLU A 150 -20.28 24.12 -2.48
C GLU A 150 -19.09 24.97 -2.98
N GLU A 151 -18.86 25.07 -4.29
CA GLU A 151 -17.82 25.96 -4.84
C GLU A 151 -18.14 27.45 -4.58
N ASN A 152 -19.43 27.77 -4.39
CA ASN A 152 -19.87 29.11 -4.04
C ASN A 152 -19.91 29.37 -2.53
N SER A 153 -19.61 28.36 -1.70
CA SER A 153 -19.59 28.47 -0.25
C SER A 153 -18.51 29.44 0.23
N LEU A 154 -18.74 30.02 1.41
CA LEU A 154 -17.75 30.84 2.12
C LEU A 154 -16.43 30.07 2.30
N THR A 155 -16.52 28.81 2.71
CA THR A 155 -15.38 27.91 2.91
C THR A 155 -14.54 27.81 1.65
N TYR A 156 -15.16 27.50 0.52
CA TYR A 156 -14.44 27.33 -0.74
C TYR A 156 -13.79 28.64 -1.21
N LYS A 157 -14.54 29.74 -1.17
CA LYS A 157 -14.06 31.08 -1.55
C LYS A 157 -12.89 31.55 -0.68
N LEU A 158 -12.95 31.30 0.64
CA LEU A 158 -11.87 31.62 1.55
C LEU A 158 -10.59 30.85 1.19
N GLY A 159 -10.70 29.57 0.91
CA GLY A 159 -9.55 28.78 0.46
C GLY A 159 -8.97 29.27 -0.86
N GLN A 160 -9.82 29.67 -1.81
CA GLN A 160 -9.40 30.28 -3.06
C GLN A 160 -8.59 31.56 -2.82
N ALA A 161 -9.08 32.42 -1.91
CA ALA A 161 -8.39 33.64 -1.49
C ALA A 161 -7.03 33.34 -0.85
N ILE A 162 -6.95 32.31 0.01
CA ILE A 162 -5.68 31.85 0.62
C ILE A 162 -4.69 31.38 -0.45
N ILE A 163 -5.15 30.60 -1.44
CA ILE A 163 -4.30 30.15 -2.55
C ILE A 163 -3.78 31.35 -3.35
N ASN A 164 -4.66 32.30 -3.66
CA ASN A 164 -4.30 33.52 -4.40
C ASN A 164 -3.30 34.39 -3.62
N ALA A 165 -3.50 34.53 -2.32
CA ALA A 165 -2.60 35.24 -1.43
C ALA A 165 -1.21 34.59 -1.41
N ASN A 166 -1.14 33.27 -1.31
CA ASN A 166 0.10 32.52 -1.42
C ASN A 166 0.79 32.72 -2.78
N LYS A 167 0.05 32.72 -3.89
CA LYS A 167 0.63 32.94 -5.24
C LYS A 167 1.15 34.37 -5.45
N THR A 168 0.55 35.34 -4.76
CA THR A 168 0.84 36.77 -4.92
C THR A 168 1.47 37.37 -3.67
N TRP A 169 2.11 36.55 -2.84
CA TRP A 169 2.67 36.98 -1.56
C TRP A 169 3.64 38.16 -1.72
N TYR A 170 4.48 38.13 -2.76
CA TYR A 170 5.44 39.17 -3.12
C TYR A 170 4.80 40.49 -3.62
N LYS A 171 3.50 40.48 -3.92
CA LYS A 171 2.70 41.68 -4.28
C LYS A 171 1.75 42.11 -3.16
N GLY A 172 1.98 41.65 -1.93
CA GLY A 172 1.09 41.93 -0.80
C GLY A 172 -0.19 41.09 -0.80
N GLY A 173 -0.17 39.88 -1.38
CA GLY A 173 -1.33 39.00 -1.47
C GLY A 173 -2.06 38.76 -0.14
N TYR A 174 -1.34 38.68 0.98
CA TYR A 174 -1.94 38.53 2.31
C TYR A 174 -2.60 39.81 2.84
N VAL A 175 -2.13 41.00 2.44
CA VAL A 175 -2.82 42.25 2.74
C VAL A 175 -4.15 42.28 2.00
N ARG A 176 -4.16 41.89 0.72
CA ARG A 176 -5.40 41.73 -0.07
C ARG A 176 -6.34 40.68 0.53
N LEU A 177 -5.82 39.56 1.03
CA LEU A 177 -6.62 38.51 1.67
C LEU A 177 -7.47 39.05 2.83
N ILE A 178 -6.93 39.95 3.66
CA ILE A 178 -7.69 40.57 4.76
C ILE A 178 -8.92 41.34 4.23
N PHE A 179 -8.76 42.06 3.11
CA PHE A 179 -9.88 42.76 2.48
C PHE A 179 -10.88 41.80 1.81
N GLU A 180 -10.40 40.72 1.20
CA GLU A 180 -11.27 39.69 0.61
C GLU A 180 -12.12 39.00 1.68
N ILE A 181 -11.53 38.63 2.82
CA ILE A 181 -12.25 38.03 3.96
C ILE A 181 -13.38 38.95 4.45
N ARG A 182 -13.16 40.26 4.48
CA ARG A 182 -14.20 41.24 4.86
C ARG A 182 -15.37 41.32 3.89
N LYS A 183 -15.14 41.05 2.60
CA LYS A 183 -16.17 41.04 1.54
C LYS A 183 -16.92 39.71 1.45
N LEU A 184 -16.39 38.66 2.06
CA LEU A 184 -17.01 37.34 2.11
C LEU A 184 -17.99 37.18 3.27
N LYS A 185 -18.01 38.13 4.21
CA LYS A 185 -19.07 38.32 5.21
C LYS A 185 -20.26 39.04 4.61
#